data_AF-A0A7C5X4I7-F1
#
_entry.id   AF-A0A7C5X4I7-F1
#
_cell.length_a   1.000
_cell.length_b   1.000
_cell.length_c   1.000
_cell.angle_alpha   90.00
_cell.angle_beta   90.00
_cell.angle_gamma   90.00
#
_symmetry.space_group_name_H-M   'P 1'
#
loop_
_entity.id
_entity.type
_entity.pdbx_description
1 polymer ?
#
loop_
_entity_poly.entity_id
_entity_poly.type
_entity_poly.pdbx_seq_one_letter_code
_entity_poly.pdbx_strand_id
1 'polypeptide(L)'
;MFVTVARVYVQPLKTSVGPPVSSKVLKYCFEGVLRRRIYSSFTNISISMLFDGGRPLYSRGEEPVVLEEGRRYRGRVVAVDEVPWLVDAVSSALGPEFRCSGPYGDFIVSIPEVEVTHFGSLRIEL
;
A
#
# COMPACT_ATOMS: atom_id res chain seq x y z
N MET A 1 -20.10 -7.03 4.37
CA MET A 1 -18.93 -6.56 3.58
C MET A 1 -18.00 -5.80 4.51
N PHE A 2 -16.70 -5.99 4.42
CA PHE A 2 -15.69 -5.31 5.21
C PHE A 2 -14.88 -4.36 4.34
N VAL A 3 -14.57 -3.19 4.87
CA VAL A 3 -13.53 -2.32 4.34
C VAL A 3 -12.40 -2.32 5.35
N THR A 4 -11.23 -2.79 4.93
CA THR A 4 -10.01 -2.78 5.73
C THR A 4 -9.07 -1.73 5.19
N VAL A 5 -8.58 -0.87 6.06
CA VAL A 5 -7.70 0.24 5.73
C VAL A 5 -6.41 0.10 6.52
N ALA A 6 -5.32 -0.27 5.86
CA ALA A 6 -3.99 -0.28 6.44
C ALA A 6 -3.29 1.05 6.16
N ARG A 7 -2.93 1.79 7.21
CA ARG A 7 -2.01 2.95 7.09
C ARG A 7 -0.59 2.40 7.10
N VAL A 8 0.21 2.82 6.12
CA VAL A 8 1.57 2.27 5.92
C VAL A 8 2.61 3.37 5.85
N TYR A 9 3.81 3.07 6.32
CA TYR A 9 5.01 3.86 6.12
C TYR A 9 6.00 3.08 5.26
N VAL A 10 6.58 3.72 4.26
CA VAL A 10 7.63 3.16 3.42
C VAL A 10 8.90 3.97 3.65
N GLN A 11 10.00 3.28 3.96
CA GLN A 11 11.31 3.87 4.14
C GLN A 11 12.31 3.23 3.18
N PRO A 12 12.84 3.96 2.18
CA PRO A 12 13.91 3.46 1.33
C PRO A 12 15.16 3.20 2.15
N LEU A 13 15.81 2.07 1.88
CA LEU A 13 17.11 1.74 2.49
C LEU A 13 18.27 2.41 1.77
N LYS A 14 18.05 2.92 0.55
CA LYS A 14 18.96 3.72 -0.26
C LYS A 14 18.17 4.69 -1.11
N THR A 15 18.78 5.81 -1.47
CA THR A 15 18.16 6.78 -2.38
C THR A 15 17.93 6.11 -3.73
N SER A 16 16.69 6.19 -4.24
CA SER A 16 16.30 5.55 -5.50
C SER A 16 15.36 6.40 -6.34
N VAL A 17 15.33 6.09 -7.63
CA VAL A 17 14.34 6.65 -8.56
C VAL A 17 13.10 5.77 -8.52
N GLY A 18 12.03 6.32 -7.94
CA GLY A 18 10.73 5.71 -7.89
C GLY A 18 9.99 5.72 -9.23
N PRO A 19 8.90 4.96 -9.33
CA PRO A 19 8.05 4.95 -10.52
C PRO A 19 7.32 6.30 -10.69
N PRO A 20 6.87 6.63 -11.93
CA PRO A 20 6.05 7.83 -12.16
C PRO A 20 4.79 7.89 -11.32
N VAL A 21 4.23 6.74 -10.93
CA VAL A 21 3.15 6.65 -9.95
C VAL A 21 3.66 5.84 -8.76
N SER A 22 3.91 6.52 -7.64
CA SER A 22 4.55 5.93 -6.46
C SER A 22 3.75 4.80 -5.79
N SER A 23 2.46 4.67 -6.08
CA SER A 23 1.63 3.54 -5.61
C SER A 23 2.17 2.18 -6.05
N LYS A 24 2.94 2.12 -7.14
CA LYS A 24 3.57 0.88 -7.59
C LYS A 24 4.61 0.35 -6.59
N VAL A 25 5.26 1.20 -5.78
CA VAL A 25 6.18 0.75 -4.72
C VAL A 25 5.42 -0.16 -3.74
N LEU A 26 4.28 0.31 -3.23
CA LEU A 26 3.42 -0.47 -2.35
C LEU A 26 2.85 -1.70 -3.05
N LYS A 27 2.44 -1.57 -4.32
CA LYS A 27 1.97 -2.73 -5.10
C LYS A 27 3.00 -3.87 -5.07
N TYR A 28 4.26 -3.58 -5.38
CA TYR A 28 5.32 -4.61 -5.39
C TYR A 28 5.64 -5.13 -3.99
N CYS A 29 5.70 -4.26 -2.98
CA CYS A 29 5.96 -4.71 -1.60
C CYS A 29 4.87 -5.63 -1.06
N PHE A 30 3.63 -5.46 -1.50
CA PHE A 30 2.51 -6.29 -1.06
C PHE A 30 2.16 -7.43 -2.03
N GLU A 31 2.72 -7.49 -3.25
CA GLU A 31 2.35 -8.50 -4.27
C GLU A 31 2.51 -9.95 -3.77
N GLY A 32 3.55 -10.23 -2.98
CA GLY A 32 3.79 -11.55 -2.39
C GLY A 32 2.78 -11.97 -1.32
N VAL A 33 2.13 -11.00 -0.67
CA VAL A 33 1.15 -11.21 0.41
C VAL A 33 -0.26 -11.19 -0.14
N LEU A 34 -0.48 -10.41 -1.19
CA LEU A 34 -1.74 -10.23 -1.89
C LEU A 34 -1.99 -11.30 -2.98
N ARG A 35 -1.29 -12.45 -2.87
CA ARG A 35 -0.98 -13.49 -3.86
C ARG A 35 -2.14 -14.11 -4.68
N ARG A 36 -3.37 -13.61 -4.57
CA ARG A 36 -4.53 -14.11 -5.35
C ARG A 36 -5.48 -13.07 -5.93
N ARG A 37 -5.32 -11.75 -5.69
CA ARG A 37 -6.37 -10.78 -6.07
C ARG A 37 -5.96 -9.55 -6.88
N ILE A 38 -4.67 -9.35 -7.20
CA ILE A 38 -4.23 -8.13 -7.95
C ILE A 38 -4.14 -8.32 -9.48
N TYR A 39 -4.27 -9.54 -10.01
CA TYR A 39 -4.05 -9.77 -11.45
C TYR A 39 -5.22 -9.37 -12.36
N SER A 40 -6.37 -8.97 -11.83
CA SER A 40 -7.48 -8.44 -12.61
C SER A 40 -7.54 -6.91 -12.53
N SER A 41 -7.97 -6.24 -13.60
CA SER A 41 -8.10 -4.77 -13.65
C SER A 41 -9.17 -4.19 -12.70
N PHE A 42 -9.93 -5.06 -12.02
CA PHE A 42 -11.00 -4.73 -11.07
C PHE A 42 -10.76 -5.46 -9.75
N THR A 43 -9.62 -5.20 -9.13
CA THR A 43 -9.30 -5.74 -7.81
C THR A 43 -10.13 -5.01 -6.77
N ASN A 44 -10.51 -5.71 -5.72
CA ASN A 44 -11.14 -5.14 -4.55
C ASN A 44 -10.13 -4.46 -3.60
N ILE A 45 -8.96 -4.09 -4.13
CA ILE A 45 -7.85 -3.47 -3.42
C ILE A 45 -7.54 -2.12 -4.07
N SER A 46 -7.38 -1.09 -3.26
CA SER A 46 -6.90 0.23 -3.67
C SER A 46 -5.61 0.55 -2.93
N ILE A 47 -4.59 0.95 -3.69
CA ILE A 47 -3.27 1.31 -3.16
C ILE A 47 -3.04 2.78 -3.48
N SER A 48 -2.86 3.60 -2.45
CA SER A 48 -2.62 5.02 -2.63
C SER A 48 -1.23 5.29 -3.21
N MET A 49 -1.04 6.51 -3.72
CA MET A 49 0.31 7.05 -3.87
C MET A 49 1.02 7.11 -2.52
N LEU A 50 2.34 7.17 -2.55
CA LEU A 50 3.14 7.60 -1.42
C LEU A 50 2.99 9.10 -1.24
N PHE A 51 3.03 9.56 0.00
CA PHE A 51 2.88 10.96 0.39
C PHE A 51 4.11 11.42 1.16
N ASP A 52 4.54 12.64 0.84
CA ASP A 52 5.57 13.39 1.56
C ASP A 52 4.96 14.71 2.05
N GLY A 53 4.92 14.93 3.37
CA GLY A 53 4.26 16.10 3.95
C GLY A 53 2.79 16.28 3.54
N GLY A 54 2.07 15.20 3.20
CA GLY A 54 0.69 15.24 2.74
C GLY A 54 0.52 15.46 1.23
N ARG A 55 1.61 15.65 0.47
CA ARG A 55 1.56 15.76 -0.99
C ARG A 55 1.80 14.39 -1.63
N PRO A 56 0.95 13.94 -2.57
CA PRO A 56 1.16 12.69 -3.26
C PRO A 56 2.38 12.79 -4.20
N LEU A 57 3.21 11.75 -4.20
CA LEU A 57 4.39 11.64 -5.04
C LEU A 57 4.03 10.99 -6.37
N TYR A 58 4.13 11.75 -7.45
CA TYR A 58 3.99 11.25 -8.81
C TYR A 58 4.74 12.17 -9.77
N SER A 59 5.07 11.66 -10.95
CA SER A 59 5.69 12.40 -12.03
C SER A 59 4.75 12.45 -13.23
N ARG A 60 4.73 13.60 -13.91
CA ARG A 60 4.10 13.76 -15.23
C ARG A 60 5.08 13.59 -16.40
N GLY A 61 6.33 13.21 -16.11
CA GLY A 61 7.39 12.97 -17.10
C GLY A 61 8.54 13.98 -17.09
N GLU A 62 8.40 15.11 -16.40
CA GLU A 62 9.41 16.18 -16.38
C GLU A 62 10.50 15.95 -15.32
N GLU A 63 10.11 15.48 -14.12
CA GLU A 63 11.03 15.21 -13.01
C GLU A 63 10.81 13.80 -12.46
N PRO A 64 11.87 13.03 -12.15
CA PRO A 64 11.71 11.71 -11.54
C PRO A 64 11.17 11.83 -10.12
N VAL A 65 10.38 10.84 -9.69
CA VAL A 65 10.05 10.71 -8.27
C VAL A 65 11.30 10.19 -7.56
N VAL A 66 11.95 11.03 -6.76
CA VAL A 66 13.12 10.61 -5.96
C VAL A 66 12.64 10.20 -4.57
N LEU A 67 13.03 8.98 -4.16
CA LEU A 67 12.79 8.46 -2.82
C LEU A 67 14.12 8.50 -2.07
N GLU A 68 14.20 9.35 -1.06
CA GLU A 68 15.43 9.59 -0.29
C GLU A 68 15.66 8.49 0.74
N GLU A 69 16.92 8.08 0.89
CA GLU A 69 17.34 7.11 1.91
C GLU A 69 16.89 7.54 3.31
N GLY A 70 16.33 6.60 4.08
CA GLY A 70 15.92 6.83 5.47
C GLY A 70 14.66 7.68 5.63
N ARG A 71 14.17 8.36 4.58
CA ARG A 71 12.96 9.17 4.64
C ARG A 71 11.71 8.29 4.68
N ARG A 72 10.75 8.65 5.52
CA ARG A 72 9.49 7.90 5.67
C ARG A 72 8.38 8.54 4.86
N TYR A 73 7.81 7.77 3.94
CA TYR A 73 6.69 8.17 3.11
C TYR A 73 5.41 7.48 3.59
N ARG A 74 4.31 8.23 3.66
CA ARG A 74 3.01 7.69 4.06
C ARG A 74 2.31 7.05 2.87
N GLY A 75 1.56 6.00 3.10
CA GLY A 75 0.65 5.44 2.11
C GLY A 75 -0.53 4.75 2.79
N ARG A 76 -1.40 4.18 1.96
CA ARG A 76 -2.57 3.44 2.41
C ARG A 76 -2.86 2.29 1.45
N VAL A 77 -3.21 1.14 2.03
CA VAL A 77 -3.77 0.00 1.32
C VAL A 77 -5.18 -0.20 1.83
N VAL A 78 -6.15 -0.20 0.93
CA VAL A 78 -7.57 -0.42 1.23
C VAL A 78 -7.99 -1.72 0.56
N ALA A 79 -8.67 -2.59 1.29
CA ALA A 79 -9.28 -3.80 0.74
C ALA A 79 -10.77 -3.82 1.09
N VAL A 80 -11.62 -4.15 0.11
CA VAL A 80 -13.07 -4.27 0.28
C VAL A 80 -13.47 -5.71 0.02
N ASP A 81 -13.95 -6.46 1.00
CA ASP A 81 -14.17 -7.89 0.82
C ASP A 81 -15.30 -8.43 1.69
N GLU A 82 -15.64 -9.71 1.53
CA GLU A 82 -16.58 -10.38 2.42
C GLU A 82 -15.94 -10.77 3.76
N VAL A 83 -14.61 -10.84 3.80
CA VAL A 83 -13.81 -11.20 4.98
C VAL A 83 -12.63 -10.23 5.15
N PRO A 84 -12.22 -9.86 6.38
CA PRO A 84 -11.15 -8.88 6.62
C PRO A 84 -9.74 -9.48 6.46
N TRP A 85 -9.47 -10.22 5.37
CA TRP A 85 -8.22 -10.98 5.18
C TRP A 85 -6.95 -10.12 5.23
N LEU A 86 -7.04 -8.81 4.96
CA LEU A 86 -5.88 -7.92 5.04
C LEU A 86 -5.36 -7.82 6.50
N VAL A 87 -6.24 -7.97 7.49
CA VAL A 87 -5.85 -8.05 8.91
C VAL A 87 -5.02 -9.30 9.17
N ASP A 88 -5.47 -10.44 8.65
CA ASP A 88 -4.77 -11.72 8.81
C ASP A 88 -3.43 -11.69 8.09
N ALA A 89 -3.39 -11.14 6.88
CA ALA A 89 -2.18 -10.97 6.09
C ALA A 89 -1.12 -10.11 6.83
N VAL A 90 -1.55 -9.00 7.43
CA VAL A 90 -0.66 -8.11 8.20
C VAL A 90 -0.22 -8.79 9.51
N SER A 91 -1.15 -9.41 10.25
CA SER A 91 -0.87 -9.97 11.57
C SER A 91 -0.05 -11.26 11.54
N SER A 92 -0.25 -12.12 10.52
CA SER A 92 0.35 -13.46 10.48
C SER A 92 1.53 -13.61 9.51
N ALA A 93 1.58 -12.85 8.41
CA ALA A 93 2.58 -13.04 7.36
C ALA A 93 3.65 -11.94 7.31
N LEU A 94 3.26 -10.69 7.57
CA LEU A 94 4.15 -9.53 7.46
C LEU A 94 4.68 -9.04 8.80
N GLY A 95 3.91 -9.19 9.87
CA GLY A 95 4.18 -8.49 11.12
C GLY A 95 3.97 -6.98 10.98
N PRO A 96 4.22 -6.20 12.06
CA PRO A 96 4.05 -4.74 12.04
C PRO A 96 5.08 -4.03 11.16
N GLU A 97 6.18 -4.70 10.81
CA GLU A 97 7.23 -4.19 9.95
C GLU A 97 7.88 -5.34 9.16
N PHE A 98 8.10 -5.12 7.86
CA PHE A 98 8.78 -6.09 6.99
C PHE A 98 9.68 -5.39 5.98
N ARG A 99 10.62 -6.16 5.42
CA ARG A 99 11.47 -5.71 4.31
C ARG A 99 10.91 -6.21 2.98
N CYS A 100 10.91 -5.36 1.97
CA CYS A 100 10.60 -5.72 0.60
C CYS A 100 11.70 -5.24 -0.35
N SER A 101 12.00 -6.06 -1.35
CA SER A 101 12.86 -5.73 -2.47
C SER A 101 12.02 -5.76 -3.74
N GLY A 102 12.18 -4.74 -4.59
CA GLY A 102 11.44 -4.63 -5.84
C GLY A 102 12.20 -3.85 -6.91
N PRO A 103 11.58 -3.63 -8.08
CA PRO A 103 12.25 -2.97 -9.21
C PRO A 103 12.63 -1.50 -8.94
N TYR A 104 12.16 -0.91 -7.83
CA TYR A 104 12.41 0.48 -7.45
C TYR A 104 13.33 0.64 -6.23
N GLY A 105 13.91 -0.47 -5.74
CA GLY A 105 14.83 -0.50 -4.62
C GLY A 105 14.37 -1.40 -3.48
N ASP A 106 15.09 -1.26 -2.36
CA ASP A 106 14.83 -1.98 -1.12
C ASP A 106 14.20 -1.04 -0.10
N PHE A 107 13.16 -1.52 0.59
CA PHE A 107 12.37 -0.72 1.52
C PHE A 107 12.11 -1.48 2.82
N ILE A 108 12.01 -0.71 3.91
CA ILE A 108 11.31 -1.11 5.12
C ILE A 108 9.88 -0.59 5.02
N VAL A 109 8.90 -1.47 5.26
CA VAL A 109 7.48 -1.12 5.29
C VAL A 109 6.95 -1.39 6.68
N SER A 110 6.43 -0.36 7.33
CA SER A 110 5.78 -0.48 8.63
C SER A 110 4.27 -0.25 8.50
N ILE A 111 3.46 -1.03 9.22
CA ILE A 111 2.00 -0.96 9.24
C ILE A 111 1.54 -0.61 10.67
N PRO A 112 1.61 0.67 11.07
CA PRO A 112 1.31 1.09 12.45
C PRO A 112 -0.17 0.92 12.83
N GLU A 113 -1.07 0.87 11.84
CA GLU A 113 -2.50 0.87 12.10
C GLU A 113 -3.26 0.17 10.98
N VAL A 114 -4.21 -0.67 11.38
CA VAL A 114 -5.20 -1.31 10.50
C VAL A 114 -6.58 -1.05 11.08
N GLU A 115 -7.42 -0.41 10.29
CA GLU A 115 -8.80 -0.08 10.63
C GLU A 115 -9.75 -1.01 9.86
N VAL A 116 -10.71 -1.63 10.54
CA VAL A 116 -11.67 -2.55 9.94
C VAL A 116 -13.07 -2.03 10.16
N THR A 117 -13.80 -1.78 9.08
CA THR A 117 -15.21 -1.35 9.12
C THR A 117 -16.09 -2.42 8.51
N HIS A 118 -17.11 -2.87 9.25
CA HIS A 118 -18.11 -3.81 8.74
C HIS A 118 -19.37 -3.07 8.27
N PHE A 119 -19.69 -3.22 6.99
CA PHE A 119 -20.94 -2.78 6.37
C PHE A 119 -21.91 -3.96 6.33
N GLY A 120 -22.69 -4.11 7.41
CA GLY A 120 -23.75 -5.12 7.53
C GLY A 120 -25.12 -4.65 7.02
N SER A 121 -25.33 -3.34 6.84
CA SER A 121 -26.64 -2.76 6.57
C SER A 121 -26.69 -1.77 5.40
N LEU A 122 -25.61 -1.64 4.63
CA LEU A 122 -25.57 -0.68 3.53
C LEU A 122 -26.40 -1.23 2.35
N ARG A 123 -27.65 -0.80 2.28
CA ARG A 123 -28.55 -1.03 1.15
C ARG A 123 -28.57 0.24 0.31
N ILE A 124 -28.26 0.10 -0.98
CA ILE A 124 -28.53 1.15 -1.96
C ILE A 124 -29.94 0.86 -2.48
N GLU A 125 -30.90 1.70 -2.10
CA GLU A 125 -32.21 1.70 -2.74
C GLU A 125 -32.03 2.34 -4.12
N LEU A 126 -32.28 1.55 -5.18
CA LEU A 126 -32.21 1.97 -6.58
C LEU A 126 -33.57 2.47 -7.05
#